data_AF-A0A2M9YMZ4-F1
#
_entry.id   AF-A0A2M9YMZ4-F1
#
_cell.length_a   1.000
_cell.length_b   1.000
_cell.length_c   1.000
_cell.angle_alpha   90.00
_cell.angle_beta   90.00
_cell.angle_gamma   90.00
#
_symmetry.space_group_name_H-M   'P 1'
#
loop_
_entity.id
_entity.type
_entity.pdbx_description
1 polymer ?
#
loop_
_entity_poly.entity_id
_entity_poly.type
_entity_poly.pdbx_seq_one_letter_code
_entity_poly.pdbx_strand_id
1 'polypeptide(L)'
;MRIEELPTVQSILNRIREIENLPSQFVREAPAPIQKTQIEDFNSILQSAQEKTNPVSESESIRNVRGELKGVEPTLAEIIRKESEKNHLDPALVQSVIKAESGFKTNAVSPKGAIGLMQLMPSTANLLGVDDPSDPAENVAGGTKFLSDLLNKYKNLDHALAAYNAGPGAVDRYGGIPPYKETQKYVAKVKKFYEEAQ
;
A
#
# COMPACT_ATOMS: atom_id res chain seq x y z
N MET A 1 15.69 30.33 24.12
CA MET A 1 15.95 28.90 23.83
C MET A 1 16.43 28.83 22.39
N ARG A 2 17.62 28.29 22.13
CA ARG A 2 18.13 28.14 20.76
C ARG A 2 17.46 26.91 20.14
N ILE A 3 17.12 26.98 18.86
CA ILE A 3 16.39 25.90 18.15
C ILE A 3 17.14 24.56 18.23
N GLU A 4 18.47 24.61 18.29
CA GLU A 4 19.37 23.46 18.40
C GLU A 4 19.26 22.69 19.73
N GLU A 5 18.73 23.31 20.79
CA GLU A 5 18.58 22.67 22.11
C GLU A 5 17.21 22.00 22.29
N LEU A 6 16.34 22.04 21.28
CA LEU A 6 15.06 21.35 21.33
C LEU A 6 15.29 19.83 21.24
N PRO A 7 14.69 19.02 22.14
CA PRO A 7 14.88 17.55 22.15
C PRO A 7 14.62 16.88 20.80
N THR A 8 13.64 17.39 20.03
CA THR A 8 13.33 16.90 18.68
C THR A 8 14.44 17.20 17.69
N VAL A 9 15.04 18.39 17.75
CA VAL A 9 16.17 18.79 16.89
C VAL A 9 17.40 17.97 17.25
N GLN A 10 17.65 17.76 18.54
CA GLN A 10 18.75 16.91 18.99
C GLN A 10 18.59 15.45 18.54
N SER A 11 17.37 14.91 18.55
CA SER A 11 17.09 13.57 18.03
C SER A 11 17.32 13.46 16.52
N ILE A 12 17.02 14.52 15.76
CA ILE A 12 17.28 14.54 14.30
C ILE A 12 18.79 14.61 14.05
N LEU A 13 19.50 15.48 14.76
CA LEU A 13 20.96 15.62 14.61
C LEU A 13 21.71 14.35 15.00
N ASN A 14 21.24 13.62 16.02
CA ASN A 14 21.83 12.34 16.40
C ASN A 14 21.61 11.27 15.32
N ARG A 15 20.42 11.21 14.69
CA ARG A 15 20.15 10.30 13.57
C ARG A 15 20.99 10.62 12.33
N ILE A 16 21.23 11.90 12.03
CA ILE A 16 22.11 12.30 10.92
C ILE A 16 23.55 11.85 11.19
N ARG A 17 24.05 12.04 12.41
CA ARG A 17 25.40 11.58 12.81
C ARG A 17 25.55 10.06 12.78
N GLU A 18 24.50 9.30 13.08
CA GLU A 18 24.48 7.85 12.96
C GLU A 18 24.59 7.40 11.50
N ILE A 19 23.95 8.11 10.56
CA ILE A 19 24.03 7.82 9.11
C ILE A 19 25.42 8.11 8.56
N GLU A 20 26.02 9.23 8.97
CA GLU A 20 27.38 9.60 8.53
C GLU A 20 28.47 8.64 9.02
N ASN A 21 28.21 7.91 10.12
CA ASN A 21 29.14 6.93 10.71
C ASN A 21 28.73 5.48 10.46
N LEU A 22 27.88 5.21 9.46
CA LEU A 22 27.49 3.83 9.14
C LEU A 22 28.72 3.03 8.67
N PRO A 23 28.91 1.79 9.18
CA PRO A 23 29.97 0.92 8.72
C PRO A 23 29.77 0.60 7.23
N SER A 24 30.87 0.58 6.46
CA SER A 24 30.89 0.45 4.99
C SER A 24 30.10 -0.76 4.44
N GLN A 25 29.92 -1.81 5.27
CA GLN A 25 29.10 -2.98 4.92
C GLN A 25 27.59 -2.68 4.75
N PHE A 26 27.11 -1.53 5.24
CA PHE A 26 25.71 -1.11 5.12
C PHE A 26 25.48 -0.04 4.04
N VAL A 27 26.55 0.53 3.49
CA VAL A 27 26.47 1.35 2.28
C VAL A 27 26.45 0.37 1.10
N ARG A 28 25.26 0.09 0.56
CA ARG A 28 25.18 -0.63 -0.72
C ARG A 28 25.73 0.28 -1.79
N GLU A 29 26.88 -0.06 -2.36
CA GLU A 29 27.30 0.54 -3.63
C GLU A 29 26.17 0.36 -4.65
N ALA A 30 25.83 1.42 -5.38
CA ALA A 30 24.90 1.30 -6.48
C ALA A 30 25.43 0.21 -7.43
N PRO A 31 24.61 -0.77 -7.83
CA PRO A 31 25.06 -1.80 -8.76
C PRO A 31 25.60 -1.12 -10.01
N ALA A 32 26.74 -1.61 -10.51
CA ALA A 32 27.34 -1.08 -11.73
C ALA A 32 26.29 -1.03 -12.86
N PRO A 33 26.33 -0.01 -13.75
CA PRO A 33 25.43 0.06 -14.89
C PRO A 33 25.46 -1.27 -15.66
N ILE A 34 24.28 -1.84 -15.89
CA ILE A 34 24.12 -3.09 -16.63
C ILE A 34 24.82 -2.94 -17.98
N GLN A 35 25.82 -3.78 -18.24
CA GLN A 35 26.57 -3.75 -19.50
C GLN A 35 25.63 -4.16 -20.64
N LYS A 36 25.59 -3.37 -21.73
CA LYS A 36 24.72 -3.58 -22.91
C LYS A 36 24.76 -5.01 -23.48
N THR A 37 25.85 -5.73 -23.27
CA THR A 37 26.06 -7.11 -23.73
C THR A 37 25.09 -8.13 -23.10
N GLN A 38 24.55 -7.89 -21.89
CA GLN A 38 23.53 -8.78 -21.30
C GLN A 38 22.12 -8.61 -21.90
N ILE A 39 21.85 -7.48 -22.57
CA ILE A 39 20.55 -7.20 -23.19
C ILE A 39 20.43 -7.91 -24.55
N GLU A 40 21.54 -8.14 -25.25
CA GLU A 40 21.53 -8.83 -26.55
C GLU A 40 21.26 -10.33 -26.42
N ASP A 41 21.78 -10.98 -25.37
CA ASP A 41 21.52 -12.40 -25.08
C ASP A 41 20.03 -12.70 -24.79
N PHE A 42 19.31 -11.73 -24.21
CA PHE A 42 17.88 -11.90 -23.92
C PHE A 42 17.04 -11.99 -25.21
N ASN A 43 17.40 -11.23 -26.24
CA ASN A 43 16.68 -11.23 -27.51
C ASN A 43 16.86 -12.57 -28.26
N SER A 44 18.04 -13.19 -28.17
CA SER A 44 18.28 -14.52 -28.75
C SER A 44 17.51 -15.62 -28.01
N ILE A 45 17.36 -15.51 -26.69
CA ILE A 45 16.55 -16.43 -25.89
C ILE A 45 15.06 -16.32 -26.29
N LEU A 46 14.53 -15.09 -26.43
CA LEU A 46 13.16 -14.86 -26.89
C LEU A 46 12.88 -15.43 -28.27
N GLN A 47 13.82 -15.28 -29.20
CA GLN A 47 13.67 -15.79 -30.57
C GLN A 47 13.68 -17.33 -30.59
N SER A 48 14.56 -17.96 -29.82
CA SER A 48 14.61 -19.43 -29.71
C SER A 48 13.39 -20.05 -29.01
N ALA A 49 12.72 -19.29 -28.13
CA ALA A 49 11.50 -19.71 -27.45
C ALA A 49 10.26 -19.65 -28.37
N GLN A 50 10.26 -18.75 -29.36
CA GLN A 50 9.17 -18.60 -30.33
C GLN A 50 9.17 -19.69 -31.41
N GLU A 51 10.31 -20.28 -31.73
CA GLU A 51 10.44 -21.28 -32.81
C GLU A 51 10.10 -22.72 -32.36
N LYS A 52 9.93 -22.98 -31.06
CA LYS A 52 9.67 -24.33 -30.51
C LYS A 52 8.20 -24.69 -30.27
N THR A 53 7.24 -23.91 -30.76
CA THR A 53 5.82 -24.27 -30.67
C THR A 53 5.20 -24.40 -32.07
N ASN A 54 4.93 -25.64 -32.50
CA ASN A 54 4.06 -25.90 -33.65
C ASN A 54 2.64 -25.38 -33.36
N PRO A 55 1.94 -24.78 -34.35
CA PRO A 55 0.70 -24.05 -34.11
C PRO A 55 -0.47 -25.02 -34.02
N VAL A 56 -1.09 -25.11 -32.83
CA VAL A 56 -2.47 -25.58 -32.72
C VAL A 56 -3.39 -24.41 -33.07
N SER A 57 -4.32 -24.70 -33.98
CA SER A 57 -5.40 -23.87 -34.52
C SER A 57 -6.32 -23.28 -33.44
N GLU A 58 -5.84 -22.27 -32.71
CA GLU A 58 -6.58 -21.61 -31.61
C GLU A 58 -6.40 -20.08 -31.60
N SER A 59 -5.98 -19.49 -32.72
CA SER A 59 -5.36 -18.16 -32.71
C SER A 59 -6.18 -16.99 -33.26
N GLU A 60 -7.41 -17.15 -33.76
CA GLU A 60 -8.18 -15.99 -34.24
C GLU A 60 -9.13 -15.44 -33.17
N SER A 61 -9.88 -16.29 -32.47
CA SER A 61 -10.83 -15.84 -31.45
C SER A 61 -10.14 -15.32 -30.17
N ILE A 62 -8.99 -15.89 -29.78
CA ILE A 62 -8.26 -15.44 -28.57
C ILE A 62 -7.42 -14.19 -28.82
N ARG A 63 -6.92 -13.98 -30.05
CA ARG A 63 -6.15 -12.76 -30.37
C ARG A 63 -7.02 -11.51 -30.37
N ASN A 64 -8.26 -11.60 -30.83
CA ASN A 64 -9.17 -10.45 -30.79
C ASN A 64 -9.56 -10.08 -29.35
N VAL A 65 -9.82 -11.07 -28.49
CA VAL A 65 -10.08 -10.82 -27.06
C VAL A 65 -8.84 -10.21 -26.36
N ARG A 66 -7.64 -10.72 -26.65
CA ARG A 66 -6.40 -10.24 -26.01
C ARG A 66 -5.90 -8.89 -26.57
N GLY A 67 -6.32 -8.53 -27.78
CA GLY A 67 -6.09 -7.23 -28.40
C GLY A 67 -6.98 -6.12 -27.81
N GLU A 68 -8.23 -6.45 -27.46
CA GLU A 68 -9.18 -5.52 -26.83
C GLU A 68 -8.91 -5.29 -25.33
N LEU A 69 -8.29 -6.25 -24.62
CA LEU A 69 -7.95 -6.12 -23.19
C LEU A 69 -6.70 -5.26 -22.90
N LYS A 70 -5.94 -4.86 -23.93
CA LYS A 70 -4.82 -3.92 -23.80
C LYS A 70 -5.35 -2.48 -23.77
N GLY A 71 -5.95 -2.08 -22.66
CA GLY A 71 -6.36 -0.68 -22.47
C GLY A 71 -7.50 -0.43 -21.48
N VAL A 72 -8.05 -1.47 -20.84
CA VAL A 72 -9.02 -1.27 -19.77
C VAL A 72 -8.25 -1.18 -18.46
N GLU A 73 -8.10 0.05 -17.95
CA GLU A 73 -7.65 0.28 -16.58
C GLU A 73 -8.50 -0.56 -15.63
N PRO A 74 -7.90 -1.31 -14.68
CA PRO A 74 -8.66 -2.16 -13.77
C PRO A 74 -9.67 -1.31 -13.00
N THR A 75 -10.91 -1.81 -12.92
CA THR A 75 -11.93 -1.15 -12.13
C THR A 75 -11.54 -1.15 -10.65
N LEU A 76 -12.05 -0.18 -9.89
CA LEU A 76 -11.80 -0.14 -8.44
C LEU A 76 -12.22 -1.45 -7.73
N ALA A 77 -13.30 -2.08 -8.18
CA ALA A 77 -13.73 -3.37 -7.64
C ALA A 77 -12.71 -4.48 -7.88
N GLU A 78 -12.08 -4.51 -9.06
CA GLU A 78 -11.02 -5.48 -9.38
C GLU A 78 -9.74 -5.21 -8.58
N ILE A 79 -9.37 -3.94 -8.41
CA ILE A 79 -8.24 -3.53 -7.55
C ILE A 79 -8.49 -4.03 -6.12
N ILE A 80 -9.67 -3.73 -5.56
CA ILE A 80 -10.02 -4.14 -4.19
C ILE A 80 -9.99 -5.65 -4.06
N ARG A 81 -10.63 -6.39 -4.98
CA ARG A 81 -10.64 -7.87 -4.94
C ARG A 81 -9.21 -8.43 -4.95
N LYS A 82 -8.38 -7.98 -5.90
CA LYS A 82 -7.00 -8.43 -6.06
C LYS A 82 -6.16 -8.17 -4.80
N GLU A 83 -6.19 -6.94 -4.27
CA GLU A 83 -5.38 -6.60 -3.10
C GLU A 83 -5.92 -7.24 -1.82
N SER A 84 -7.24 -7.47 -1.72
CA SER A 84 -7.84 -8.21 -0.61
C SER A 84 -7.37 -9.67 -0.61
N GLU A 85 -7.43 -10.35 -1.76
CA GLU A 85 -6.95 -11.73 -1.93
C GLU A 85 -5.46 -11.87 -1.56
N LYS A 86 -4.62 -10.96 -2.09
CA LYS A 86 -3.18 -10.93 -1.81
C LYS A 86 -2.86 -10.77 -0.33
N ASN A 87 -3.68 -10.05 0.42
CA ASN A 87 -3.48 -9.76 1.84
C ASN A 87 -4.34 -10.63 2.78
N HIS A 88 -5.05 -11.62 2.22
CA HIS A 88 -5.96 -12.53 2.93
C HIS A 88 -7.05 -11.80 3.73
N LEU A 89 -7.60 -10.74 3.16
CA LEU A 89 -8.70 -9.97 3.74
C LEU A 89 -10.00 -10.20 2.97
N ASP A 90 -11.12 -10.06 3.66
CA ASP A 90 -12.44 -10.00 3.03
C ASP A 90 -12.55 -8.68 2.22
N PRO A 91 -12.86 -8.75 0.90
CA PRO A 91 -13.08 -7.55 0.09
C PRO A 91 -14.13 -6.59 0.67
N ALA A 92 -15.17 -7.10 1.33
CA ALA A 92 -16.20 -6.26 1.95
C ALA A 92 -15.64 -5.43 3.12
N LEU A 93 -14.64 -5.94 3.85
CA LEU A 93 -13.97 -5.18 4.90
C LEU A 93 -13.13 -4.04 4.29
N VAL A 94 -12.38 -4.32 3.21
CA VAL A 94 -11.59 -3.29 2.51
C VAL A 94 -12.47 -2.21 1.93
N GLN A 95 -13.59 -2.58 1.30
CA GLN A 95 -14.60 -1.62 0.82
C GLN A 95 -15.16 -0.75 1.96
N SER A 96 -15.41 -1.34 3.13
CA SER A 96 -15.95 -0.65 4.30
C SER A 96 -14.97 0.38 4.85
N VAL A 97 -13.66 0.08 4.86
CA VAL A 97 -12.61 1.03 5.21
C VAL A 97 -12.54 2.16 4.18
N ILE A 98 -12.50 1.85 2.87
CA ILE A 98 -12.51 2.88 1.81
C ILE A 98 -13.73 3.81 1.92
N LYS A 99 -14.91 3.24 2.14
CA LYS A 99 -16.16 3.99 2.34
C LYS A 99 -16.08 4.89 3.58
N ALA A 100 -15.48 4.42 4.66
CA ALA A 100 -15.28 5.18 5.88
C ALA A 100 -14.24 6.30 5.74
N GLU A 101 -13.19 6.09 4.97
CA GLU A 101 -12.07 7.03 4.80
C GLU A 101 -12.41 8.16 3.82
N SER A 102 -12.78 7.80 2.59
CA SER A 102 -12.94 8.75 1.49
C SER A 102 -14.35 8.80 0.91
N GLY A 103 -15.18 7.79 1.20
CA GLY A 103 -16.43 7.60 0.47
C GLY A 103 -16.19 7.30 -1.02
N PHE A 104 -15.13 6.55 -1.33
CA PHE A 104 -14.69 6.18 -2.68
C PHE A 104 -14.16 7.35 -3.54
N LYS A 105 -13.71 8.44 -2.91
CA LYS A 105 -13.09 9.57 -3.60
C LYS A 105 -11.59 9.35 -3.77
N THR A 106 -11.13 9.14 -5.00
CA THR A 106 -9.72 8.86 -5.32
C THR A 106 -8.78 10.03 -5.05
N ASN A 107 -9.27 11.27 -5.17
CA ASN A 107 -8.51 12.49 -4.94
C ASN A 107 -8.76 13.13 -3.56
N ALA A 108 -9.26 12.36 -2.59
CA ALA A 108 -9.54 12.88 -1.26
C ALA A 108 -8.24 13.30 -0.54
N VAL A 109 -8.22 14.50 0.02
CA VAL A 109 -7.15 14.97 0.91
C VAL A 109 -7.77 15.48 2.21
N SER A 110 -7.38 14.90 3.35
CA SER A 110 -7.87 15.36 4.66
C SER A 110 -7.18 16.64 5.11
N PRO A 111 -7.75 17.39 6.07
CA PRO A 111 -7.08 18.54 6.69
C PRO A 111 -5.74 18.19 7.36
N LYS A 112 -5.53 16.92 7.73
CA LYS A 112 -4.30 16.41 8.32
C LYS A 112 -3.29 15.96 7.25
N GLY A 113 -3.66 15.97 5.97
CA GLY A 113 -2.81 15.61 4.84
C GLY A 113 -2.87 14.15 4.41
N ALA A 114 -3.87 13.38 4.87
CA ALA A 114 -4.07 12.00 4.41
C ALA A 114 -4.64 11.98 2.98
N ILE A 115 -4.18 11.06 2.11
CA ILE A 115 -4.44 11.10 0.66
C ILE A 115 -5.11 9.81 0.18
N GLY A 116 -6.05 9.97 -0.75
CA GLY A 116 -6.59 8.89 -1.56
C GLY A 116 -7.71 8.08 -0.91
N LEU A 117 -8.03 6.94 -1.53
CA LEU A 117 -9.17 6.09 -1.19
C LEU A 117 -9.16 5.60 0.26
N MET A 118 -7.99 5.20 0.74
CA MET A 118 -7.74 4.64 2.08
C MET A 118 -7.02 5.64 3.00
N GLN A 119 -6.98 6.92 2.61
CA GLN A 119 -6.46 8.05 3.40
C GLN A 119 -5.11 7.76 4.06
N LEU A 120 -4.10 7.45 3.23
CA LEU A 120 -2.74 7.24 3.71
C LEU A 120 -2.08 8.58 4.04
N MET A 121 -1.53 8.70 5.24
CA MET A 121 -0.61 9.80 5.57
C MET A 121 0.67 9.66 4.72
N PRO A 122 1.30 10.76 4.26
CA PRO A 122 2.49 10.69 3.40
C PRO A 122 3.63 9.86 4.00
N SER A 123 3.87 10.00 5.31
CA SER A 123 4.86 9.18 6.01
C SER A 123 4.53 7.69 5.99
N THR A 124 3.25 7.34 6.05
CA THR A 124 2.78 5.95 6.00
C THR A 124 2.85 5.41 4.57
N ALA A 125 2.49 6.20 3.56
CA ALA A 125 2.65 5.84 2.15
C ALA A 125 4.11 5.47 1.82
N ASN A 126 5.06 6.32 2.25
CA ASN A 126 6.49 6.04 2.08
C ASN A 126 6.95 4.73 2.75
N LEU A 127 6.47 4.44 3.96
CA LEU A 127 6.80 3.20 4.66
C LEU A 127 6.20 1.95 3.99
N LEU A 128 5.12 2.12 3.22
CA LEU A 128 4.43 1.04 2.51
C LEU A 128 4.92 0.87 1.06
N GLY A 129 5.83 1.73 0.59
CA GLY A 129 6.31 1.72 -0.79
C GLY A 129 5.24 2.18 -1.79
N VAL A 130 4.40 3.12 -1.39
CA VAL A 130 3.43 3.82 -2.25
C VAL A 130 4.10 5.08 -2.77
N ASP A 131 4.32 5.16 -4.08
CA ASP A 131 4.99 6.28 -4.74
C ASP A 131 4.00 7.42 -5.01
N ASP A 132 2.79 7.09 -5.47
CA ASP A 132 1.68 8.05 -5.65
C ASP A 132 0.43 7.62 -4.85
N PRO A 133 0.18 8.21 -3.66
CA PRO A 133 -1.01 7.88 -2.88
C PRO A 133 -2.32 8.42 -3.48
N SER A 134 -2.28 9.20 -4.58
CA SER A 134 -3.47 9.59 -5.33
C SER A 134 -3.84 8.59 -6.43
N ASP A 135 -2.92 7.71 -6.82
CA ASP A 135 -3.21 6.56 -7.68
C ASP A 135 -4.08 5.54 -6.94
N PRO A 136 -5.25 5.16 -7.49
CA PRO A 136 -6.14 4.22 -6.82
C PRO A 136 -5.54 2.84 -6.56
N ALA A 137 -4.71 2.32 -7.47
CA ALA A 137 -4.14 0.99 -7.35
C ALA A 137 -3.06 0.96 -6.26
N GLU A 138 -2.16 1.93 -6.26
CA GLU A 138 -1.13 2.06 -5.23
C GLU A 138 -1.73 2.35 -3.85
N ASN A 139 -2.71 3.25 -3.77
CA ASN A 139 -3.33 3.61 -2.50
C ASN A 139 -4.06 2.42 -1.86
N VAL A 140 -4.84 1.67 -2.65
CA VAL A 140 -5.54 0.47 -2.16
C VAL A 140 -4.54 -0.63 -1.81
N ALA A 141 -3.48 -0.84 -2.60
CA ALA A 141 -2.45 -1.82 -2.28
C ALA A 141 -1.77 -1.52 -0.94
N GLY A 142 -1.34 -0.27 -0.73
CA GLY A 142 -0.72 0.17 0.51
C GLY A 142 -1.67 0.09 1.71
N GLY A 143 -2.87 0.67 1.59
CA GLY A 143 -3.85 0.68 2.68
C GLY A 143 -4.33 -0.71 3.06
N THR A 144 -4.55 -1.61 2.09
CA THR A 144 -4.96 -3.00 2.35
C THR A 144 -3.84 -3.77 3.04
N LYS A 145 -2.59 -3.59 2.63
CA LYS A 145 -1.43 -4.18 3.30
C LYS A 145 -1.34 -3.69 4.75
N PHE A 146 -1.46 -2.38 4.97
CA PHE A 146 -1.40 -1.81 6.31
C PHE A 146 -2.51 -2.34 7.22
N LEU A 147 -3.74 -2.44 6.71
CA LEU A 147 -4.86 -3.04 7.44
C LEU A 147 -4.57 -4.51 7.82
N SER A 148 -4.00 -5.29 6.89
CA SER A 148 -3.62 -6.68 7.16
C SER A 148 -2.53 -6.78 8.24
N ASP A 149 -1.51 -5.92 8.19
CA ASP A 149 -0.46 -5.85 9.22
C ASP A 149 -1.06 -5.54 10.60
N LEU A 150 -2.03 -4.64 10.69
CA LEU A 150 -2.71 -4.29 11.95
C LEU A 150 -3.59 -5.44 12.45
N LEU A 151 -4.36 -6.10 11.58
CA LEU A 151 -5.15 -7.28 11.95
C LEU A 151 -4.25 -8.41 12.46
N ASN A 152 -3.08 -8.58 11.84
CA ASN A 152 -2.09 -9.55 12.29
C ASN A 152 -1.48 -9.19 13.63
N LYS A 153 -1.20 -7.91 13.89
CA LYS A 153 -0.66 -7.45 15.16
C LYS A 153 -1.67 -7.63 16.30
N TYR A 154 -2.91 -7.18 16.12
CA TYR A 154 -3.87 -7.09 17.21
C TYR A 154 -4.75 -8.33 17.38
N LYS A 155 -4.90 -9.16 16.33
CA LYS A 155 -5.80 -10.33 16.31
C LYS A 155 -7.22 -10.01 16.78
N ASN A 156 -7.62 -8.75 16.62
CA ASN A 156 -8.89 -8.19 17.05
C ASN A 156 -9.27 -7.07 16.07
N LEU A 157 -10.44 -7.19 15.44
CA LEU A 157 -10.89 -6.26 14.41
C LEU A 157 -11.04 -4.83 14.95
N ASP A 158 -11.66 -4.67 16.12
CA ASP A 158 -11.92 -3.34 16.70
C ASP A 158 -10.61 -2.61 17.02
N HIS A 159 -9.59 -3.32 17.51
CA HIS A 159 -8.26 -2.75 17.78
C HIS A 159 -7.50 -2.42 16.49
N ALA A 160 -7.59 -3.26 15.46
CA ALA A 160 -6.98 -2.99 14.17
C ALA A 160 -7.59 -1.75 13.50
N LEU A 161 -8.92 -1.61 13.52
CA LEU A 161 -9.61 -0.43 13.00
C LEU A 161 -9.29 0.83 13.81
N ALA A 162 -9.21 0.72 15.14
CA ALA A 162 -8.78 1.83 15.99
C ALA A 162 -7.34 2.25 15.69
N ALA A 163 -6.44 1.30 15.46
CA ALA A 163 -5.05 1.55 15.13
C ALA A 163 -4.88 2.14 13.72
N TYR A 164 -5.75 1.76 12.77
CA TYR A 164 -5.75 2.34 11.43
C TYR A 164 -6.03 3.85 11.50
N ASN A 165 -7.02 4.27 12.31
CA ASN A 165 -7.40 5.67 12.45
C ASN A 165 -6.52 6.48 13.42
N ALA A 166 -6.19 5.94 14.60
CA ALA A 166 -5.48 6.67 15.67
C ALA A 166 -3.96 6.40 15.70
N GLY A 167 -3.50 5.44 14.90
CA GLY A 167 -2.15 4.91 14.95
C GLY A 167 -1.98 3.80 15.99
N PRO A 168 -1.12 2.80 15.72
CA PRO A 168 -0.91 1.66 16.61
C PRO A 168 -0.36 2.06 17.99
N GLY A 169 0.49 3.10 18.05
CA GLY A 169 1.04 3.58 19.32
C GLY A 169 -0.01 4.13 20.29
N ALA A 170 -1.14 4.64 19.78
CA ALA A 170 -2.26 5.05 20.64
C ALA A 170 -2.98 3.84 21.21
N VAL A 171 -3.30 2.84 20.37
CA VAL A 171 -3.95 1.61 20.81
C VAL A 171 -3.09 0.85 21.82
N ASP A 172 -1.78 0.76 21.59
CA ASP A 172 -0.83 0.11 22.50
C ASP A 172 -0.78 0.81 23.86
N ARG A 173 -0.80 2.15 23.87
CA ARG A 173 -0.79 2.95 25.12
C ARG A 173 -2.06 2.77 25.95
N TYR A 174 -3.21 2.69 25.31
CA TYR A 174 -4.51 2.56 25.98
C TYR A 174 -4.93 1.09 26.22
N GLY A 175 -4.21 0.11 25.66
CA GLY A 175 -4.58 -1.30 25.73
C GLY A 175 -5.86 -1.64 24.97
N GLY A 176 -6.25 -0.83 23.99
CA GLY A 176 -7.49 -0.98 23.24
C GLY A 176 -7.90 0.30 22.53
N ILE A 177 -9.19 0.46 22.24
CA ILE A 177 -9.72 1.65 21.56
C ILE A 177 -9.44 2.90 22.44
N PRO A 178 -8.65 3.88 21.97
CA PRO A 178 -8.36 5.08 22.76
C PRO A 178 -9.65 5.89 22.99
N PRO A 179 -9.72 6.71 24.05
CA PRO A 179 -10.89 7.55 24.37
C PRO A 179 -11.02 8.77 23.44
N TYR A 180 -10.72 8.59 22.15
CA TYR A 180 -10.87 9.60 21.11
C TYR A 180 -12.23 9.41 20.45
N LYS A 181 -13.09 10.42 20.54
CA LYS A 181 -14.44 10.38 19.95
C LYS A 181 -14.40 10.08 18.45
N GLU A 182 -13.39 10.60 17.73
CA GLU A 182 -13.16 10.34 16.30
C GLU A 182 -12.95 8.84 16.05
N THR A 183 -12.04 8.21 16.81
CA THR A 183 -11.68 6.79 16.64
C THR A 183 -12.81 5.84 17.03
N GLN A 184 -13.51 6.11 18.13
CA GLN A 184 -14.68 5.30 18.51
C GLN A 184 -15.78 5.33 17.45
N LYS A 185 -16.06 6.52 16.90
CA LYS A 185 -17.01 6.68 15.79
C LYS A 185 -16.52 5.99 14.52
N TYR A 186 -15.21 6.06 14.24
CA TYR A 186 -14.61 5.42 13.09
C TYR A 186 -14.80 3.89 13.13
N VAL A 187 -14.46 3.26 14.25
CA VAL A 187 -14.63 1.80 14.45
C VAL A 187 -16.09 1.40 14.24
N ALA A 188 -17.04 2.08 14.89
CA ALA A 188 -18.46 1.79 14.74
C ALA A 188 -18.94 2.00 13.28
N LYS A 189 -18.45 3.03 12.60
CA LYS A 189 -18.79 3.35 11.21
C LYS A 189 -18.33 2.25 10.24
N VAL A 190 -17.09 1.78 10.36
CA VAL A 190 -16.56 0.70 9.51
C VAL A 190 -17.32 -0.59 9.74
N LYS A 191 -17.57 -0.97 11.00
CA LYS A 191 -18.31 -2.21 11.32
C LYS A 191 -19.73 -2.19 10.75
N LYS A 192 -20.43 -1.06 10.87
CA LYS A 192 -21.74 -0.89 10.25
C LYS A 192 -21.68 -1.10 8.73
N PHE A 193 -20.72 -0.49 8.05
CA PHE A 193 -20.57 -0.69 6.61
C PHE A 193 -20.21 -2.14 6.25
N TYR A 194 -19.45 -2.81 7.11
CA TYR A 194 -19.06 -4.20 6.87
C TYR A 194 -20.24 -5.16 7.06
N GLU A 195 -21.06 -4.95 8.09
CA GLU A 195 -22.31 -5.70 8.32
C GLU A 195 -23.31 -5.49 7.17
N GLU A 196 -23.43 -4.28 6.63
CA GLU A 196 -24.29 -3.97 5.48
C GLU A 196 -23.84 -4.61 4.16
N ALA A 197 -22.58 -5.05 4.08
CA ALA A 197 -21.97 -5.60 2.87
C ALA A 197 -21.95 -7.15 2.83
N GLN A 198 -22.42 -7.81 3.90
CA GLN A 198 -22.58 -9.27 4.01
C GLN A 198 -23.99 -9.69 3.59
#